data_AF-A0A1V4WFL2-F1
#
_entry.id   AF-A0A1V4WFL2-F1
#
_cell.length_a   1.000
_cell.length_b   1.000
_cell.length_c   1.000
_cell.angle_alpha   90.00
_cell.angle_beta   90.00
_cell.angle_gamma   90.00
#
_symmetry.space_group_name_H-M   'P 1'
#
loop_
_entity.id
_entity.type
_entity.pdbx_description
1 polymer ?
#
loop_
_entity_poly.entity_id
_entity_poly.type
_entity_poly.pdbx_seq_one_letter_code
_entity_poly.pdbx_strand_id
1 'polypeptide(L)'
;MVKQNNNIGIVETRYYTFAYPPSELELESGEKFGPITLAYETYGKLNSEKSNAILILHALTGDAHAAGLHPDDKDPGWWDNMIGPGKAFDTHQYFVICSNVLGGCKGSTGPSSINPLSGKPYGLQFPVITIKDMVNAQRHLIDDLGIDKLLAVAGGSMGGMQALQWVASYPDKVRSVIPVATTANHSSQQIAFNEVGRQAIMADPNWNEGDYYGRELPAKGLSVARMVGHITYMSDVSMGEKFGRKFKNTKQLLKFSPEFEVEGYLQYRGDNFIKRFDPNSYLYITKAIDYFDLANGKGLREVFRGIESPFLVIAFKSDWLYPAYQSQEIAKACKLAGIEAIYCELNSNYGHDAFLIEVEEQSHLIKYFLRKVTKGYRVADASNS
;
A
#
# COMPACT_ATOMS: atom_id res chain seq x y z
N MET A 1 -19.75 21.45 25.60
CA MET A 1 -18.72 20.54 25.05
C MET A 1 -18.49 20.92 23.60
N VAL A 2 -17.37 21.56 23.30
CA VAL A 2 -16.99 21.87 21.92
C VAL A 2 -16.70 20.53 21.23
N LYS A 3 -17.47 20.16 20.21
CA LYS A 3 -17.13 19.03 19.34
C LYS A 3 -15.76 19.33 18.74
N GLN A 4 -14.70 18.67 19.23
CA GLN A 4 -13.41 18.72 18.55
C GLN A 4 -13.64 18.18 17.14
N ASN A 5 -13.17 18.93 16.14
CA ASN A 5 -13.35 18.57 14.75
C ASN A 5 -12.40 17.39 14.47
N ASN A 6 -12.93 16.16 14.46
CA ASN A 6 -12.14 14.92 14.35
C ASN A 6 -11.66 14.63 12.91
N ASN A 7 -11.59 15.64 12.05
CA ASN A 7 -11.23 15.49 10.64
C ASN A 7 -9.94 16.26 10.35
N ILE A 8 -9.09 15.70 9.51
CA ILE A 8 -7.87 16.31 8.99
C ILE A 8 -8.17 17.59 8.20
N GLY A 9 -9.33 17.64 7.53
CA GLY A 9 -9.71 18.76 6.67
C GLY A 9 -9.07 18.66 5.28
N ILE A 10 -8.82 19.81 4.65
CA ILE A 10 -8.23 19.87 3.31
C ILE A 10 -6.72 19.60 3.38
N VAL A 11 -6.23 18.75 2.48
CA VAL A 11 -4.82 18.36 2.36
C VAL A 11 -4.33 18.69 0.95
N GLU A 12 -3.06 19.03 0.84
CA GLU A 12 -2.41 19.31 -0.44
C GLU A 12 -1.30 18.27 -0.70
N THR A 13 -1.35 17.65 -1.87
CA THR A 13 -0.26 16.80 -2.35
C THR A 13 0.98 17.63 -2.66
N ARG A 14 2.11 17.26 -2.06
CA ARG A 14 3.42 17.86 -2.28
C ARG A 14 4.28 16.97 -3.16
N TYR A 15 5.32 17.55 -3.74
CA TYR A 15 6.22 16.85 -4.65
C TYR A 15 7.66 17.07 -4.23
N TYR A 16 8.39 15.97 -4.07
CA TYR A 16 9.84 15.97 -3.85
C TYR A 16 10.51 15.36 -5.06
N THR A 17 11.45 16.08 -5.67
CA THR A 17 12.18 15.59 -6.84
C THR A 17 13.67 15.59 -6.59
N PHE A 18 14.33 14.48 -6.90
CA PHE A 18 15.76 14.27 -6.72
C PHE A 18 16.34 13.52 -7.94
N ALA A 19 17.64 13.18 -7.87
CA ALA A 19 18.34 12.50 -8.96
C ALA A 19 18.26 13.28 -10.29
N TYR A 20 18.43 14.61 -10.22
CA TYR A 20 18.58 15.43 -11.42
C TYR A 20 19.94 15.14 -12.09
N PRO A 21 20.00 15.15 -13.44
CA PRO A 21 21.27 15.01 -14.15
C PRO A 21 22.34 15.97 -13.62
N PRO A 22 23.59 15.50 -13.40
CA PRO A 22 24.12 14.18 -13.79
C PRO A 22 23.92 13.06 -12.76
N SER A 23 23.20 13.30 -11.66
CA SER A 23 22.86 12.28 -10.67
C SER A 23 21.69 11.42 -11.13
N GLU A 24 21.63 10.16 -10.69
CA GLU A 24 20.58 9.21 -11.02
C GLU A 24 20.26 8.32 -9.82
N LEU A 25 19.07 7.72 -9.78
CA LEU A 25 18.76 6.64 -8.85
C LEU A 25 19.20 5.32 -9.47
N GLU A 26 20.06 4.58 -8.77
CA GLU A 26 20.44 3.20 -9.13
C GLU A 26 19.39 2.22 -8.63
N LEU A 27 18.85 1.43 -9.56
CA LEU A 27 17.85 0.40 -9.30
C LEU A 27 18.50 -0.94 -8.96
N GLU A 28 17.73 -1.85 -8.40
CA GLU A 28 18.18 -3.21 -8.10
C GLU A 28 18.61 -4.00 -9.35
N SER A 29 18.08 -3.65 -10.53
CA SER A 29 18.52 -4.18 -11.82
C SER A 29 19.91 -3.70 -12.26
N GLY A 30 20.45 -2.66 -11.62
CA GLY A 30 21.66 -1.95 -12.02
C GLY A 30 21.41 -0.82 -13.03
N GLU A 31 20.19 -0.68 -13.55
CA GLU A 31 19.81 0.48 -14.37
C GLU A 31 19.79 1.76 -13.53
N LYS A 32 20.04 2.89 -14.19
CA LYS A 32 20.07 4.22 -13.56
C LYS A 32 19.19 5.17 -14.35
N PHE A 33 18.39 5.96 -13.65
CA PHE A 33 17.61 7.01 -14.28
C PHE A 33 17.21 8.13 -13.33
N GLY A 34 16.83 9.26 -13.90
CA GLY A 34 16.32 10.43 -13.20
C GLY A 34 15.86 11.52 -14.16
N PRO A 35 15.20 12.59 -13.67
CA PRO A 35 14.87 12.84 -12.27
C PRO A 35 13.73 11.95 -11.74
N ILE A 36 13.76 11.72 -10.43
CA ILE A 36 12.73 10.94 -9.71
C ILE A 36 11.91 11.89 -8.86
N THR A 37 10.60 11.90 -9.07
CA THR A 37 9.62 12.64 -8.28
C THR A 37 8.82 11.67 -7.42
N LEU A 38 8.65 12.00 -6.15
CA LEU A 38 7.66 11.39 -5.27
C LEU A 38 6.59 12.41 -4.92
N ALA A 39 5.33 12.07 -5.22
CA ALA A 39 4.17 12.74 -4.67
C ALA A 39 3.90 12.22 -3.26
N TYR A 40 3.70 13.11 -2.31
CA TYR A 40 3.50 12.76 -0.91
C TYR A 40 2.60 13.75 -0.18
N GLU A 41 2.02 13.28 0.91
CA GLU A 41 1.22 14.06 1.85
C GLU A 41 1.69 13.85 3.28
N THR A 42 1.37 14.82 4.12
CA THR A 42 1.75 14.81 5.54
C THR A 42 0.57 15.23 6.40
N TYR A 43 0.39 14.57 7.54
CA TYR A 43 -0.71 14.80 8.46
C TYR A 43 -0.19 14.94 9.90
N GLY A 44 -0.66 15.95 10.63
CA GLY A 44 -0.14 16.29 11.95
C GLY A 44 1.14 17.13 11.90
N LYS A 45 1.90 17.16 13.00
CA LYS A 45 3.08 18.04 13.15
C LYS A 45 4.31 17.26 13.59
N LEU A 46 5.41 17.43 12.86
CA LEU A 46 6.72 16.91 13.24
C LEU A 46 7.22 17.64 14.49
N ASN A 47 7.61 16.90 15.52
CA ASN A 47 8.15 17.46 16.75
C ASN A 47 9.59 17.98 16.53
N SER A 48 10.11 18.77 17.48
CA SER A 48 11.45 19.37 17.38
C SER A 48 12.58 18.34 17.31
N GLU A 49 12.38 17.18 17.94
CA GLU A 49 13.32 16.05 17.93
C GLU A 49 13.23 15.19 16.65
N LYS A 50 12.22 15.46 15.81
CA LYS A 50 11.84 14.66 14.63
C LYS A 50 11.67 13.16 14.92
N SER A 51 11.22 12.84 16.13
CA SER A 51 11.12 11.48 16.67
C SER A 51 9.72 10.86 16.57
N ASN A 52 8.71 11.62 16.11
CA ASN A 52 7.31 11.20 16.05
C ASN A 52 6.79 10.93 14.63
N ALA A 53 7.67 10.73 13.65
CA ALA A 53 7.31 10.53 12.25
C ALA A 53 6.90 9.07 11.96
N ILE A 54 5.77 8.86 11.28
CA ILE A 54 5.28 7.55 10.85
C ILE A 54 5.11 7.56 9.33
N LEU A 55 5.70 6.59 8.64
CA LEU A 55 5.52 6.42 7.20
C LEU A 55 4.44 5.36 6.92
N ILE A 56 3.40 5.79 6.21
CA ILE A 56 2.30 4.96 5.72
C ILE A 56 2.59 4.55 4.27
N LEU A 57 2.53 3.25 4.02
CA LEU A 57 2.86 2.62 2.77
C LEU A 57 1.57 2.06 2.17
N HIS A 58 1.17 2.58 1.01
CA HIS A 58 -0.11 2.24 0.40
C HIS A 58 -0.10 0.85 -0.27
N ALA A 59 -1.28 0.24 -0.39
CA ALA A 59 -1.50 -1.00 -1.13
C ALA A 59 -1.49 -0.78 -2.66
N LEU A 60 -1.64 -1.84 -3.48
CA LEU A 60 -1.51 -1.81 -4.94
C LEU A 60 -2.18 -0.61 -5.63
N THR A 61 -3.39 -0.22 -5.20
CA THR A 61 -4.18 0.84 -5.86
C THR A 61 -4.39 2.11 -5.03
N GLY A 62 -3.70 2.21 -3.89
CA GLY A 62 -3.65 3.44 -3.11
C GLY A 62 -2.70 4.46 -3.70
N ASP A 63 -2.57 5.60 -3.04
CA ASP A 63 -1.68 6.70 -3.42
C ASP A 63 -1.25 7.50 -2.17
N ALA A 64 -0.69 8.69 -2.38
CA ALA A 64 -0.27 9.57 -1.29
C ALA A 64 -1.44 10.10 -0.45
N HIS A 65 -2.68 10.12 -0.98
CA HIS A 65 -3.84 10.69 -0.31
C HIS A 65 -4.47 9.68 0.67
N ALA A 66 -3.82 9.50 1.80
CA ALA A 66 -4.22 8.54 2.82
C ALA A 66 -5.31 9.06 3.76
N ALA A 67 -5.48 10.38 3.93
CA ALA A 67 -6.51 10.96 4.80
C ALA A 67 -6.87 12.41 4.43
N GLY A 68 -7.98 12.91 5.01
CA GLY A 68 -8.49 14.24 4.68
C GLY A 68 -9.20 14.27 3.33
N LEU A 69 -9.31 15.47 2.75
CA LEU A 69 -9.97 15.71 1.46
C LEU A 69 -9.07 16.59 0.58
N HIS A 70 -9.10 16.41 -0.75
CA HIS A 70 -8.69 17.47 -1.67
C HIS A 70 -9.86 18.44 -1.95
N PRO A 71 -9.59 19.63 -2.51
CA PRO A 71 -10.65 20.46 -3.06
C PRO A 71 -11.50 19.65 -4.05
N ASP A 72 -12.83 19.77 -3.93
CA ASP A 72 -13.84 19.10 -4.78
C ASP A 72 -13.99 17.57 -4.61
N ASP A 73 -13.23 16.95 -3.70
CA ASP A 73 -13.42 15.54 -3.37
C ASP A 73 -14.75 15.30 -2.64
N LYS A 74 -15.39 14.19 -3.02
CA LYS A 74 -16.58 13.67 -2.32
C LYS A 74 -16.23 12.67 -1.25
N ASP A 75 -15.13 11.96 -1.43
CA ASP A 75 -14.68 10.87 -0.57
C ASP A 75 -13.31 11.25 0.02
N PRO A 76 -13.05 10.92 1.29
CA PRO A 76 -11.76 11.20 1.91
C PRO A 76 -10.67 10.21 1.44
N GLY A 77 -9.43 10.48 1.84
CA GLY A 77 -8.28 9.63 1.56
C GLY A 77 -8.47 8.16 1.98
N TRP A 78 -7.70 7.27 1.34
CA TRP A 78 -7.97 5.82 1.32
C TRP A 78 -7.89 5.11 2.68
N TRP A 79 -7.26 5.73 3.69
CA TRP A 79 -7.18 5.23 5.07
C TRP A 79 -7.63 6.29 6.10
N ASP A 80 -8.53 7.20 5.71
CA ASP A 80 -8.95 8.30 6.57
C ASP A 80 -9.46 7.80 7.92
N ASN A 81 -10.19 6.70 7.96
CA ASN A 81 -10.68 6.10 9.21
C ASN A 81 -9.58 5.65 10.19
N MET A 82 -8.33 5.51 9.73
CA MET A 82 -7.16 5.18 10.56
C MET A 82 -6.27 6.38 10.88
N ILE A 83 -6.24 7.41 10.05
CA ILE A 83 -5.32 8.55 10.17
C ILE A 83 -6.10 9.82 10.48
N GLY A 84 -5.81 10.45 11.62
CA GLY A 84 -6.48 11.68 12.02
C GLY A 84 -6.50 11.92 13.53
N PRO A 85 -7.11 13.04 13.97
CA PRO A 85 -7.20 13.41 15.37
C PRO A 85 -7.79 12.29 16.24
N GLY A 86 -6.99 11.69 17.13
CA GLY A 86 -7.40 10.61 18.00
C GLY A 86 -7.65 9.25 17.33
N LYS A 87 -7.34 9.08 16.03
CA LYS A 87 -7.47 7.81 15.30
C LYS A 87 -6.24 6.90 15.56
N ALA A 88 -6.12 5.78 14.85
CA ALA A 88 -5.03 4.80 15.05
C ALA A 88 -3.65 5.46 14.92
N PHE A 89 -3.47 6.18 13.82
CA PHE A 89 -2.35 7.07 13.58
C PHE A 89 -2.78 8.48 13.98
N ASP A 90 -2.72 8.74 15.28
CA ASP A 90 -3.22 9.97 15.89
C ASP A 90 -2.38 11.19 15.50
N THR A 91 -2.93 12.07 14.68
CA THR A 91 -2.24 13.28 14.18
C THR A 91 -2.15 14.41 15.20
N HIS A 92 -2.73 14.26 16.40
CA HIS A 92 -2.38 15.11 17.54
C HIS A 92 -1.02 14.74 18.14
N GLN A 93 -0.55 13.51 17.92
CA GLN A 93 0.68 12.97 18.52
C GLN A 93 1.79 12.74 17.49
N TYR A 94 1.42 12.29 16.30
CA TYR A 94 2.36 11.82 15.28
C TYR A 94 2.37 12.73 14.04
N PHE A 95 3.48 12.70 13.34
CA PHE A 95 3.63 13.26 12.00
C PHE A 95 3.56 12.13 10.99
N VAL A 96 2.40 11.95 10.38
CA VAL A 96 2.14 10.87 9.44
C VAL A 96 2.53 11.32 8.04
N ILE A 97 3.23 10.48 7.30
CA ILE A 97 3.69 10.71 5.92
C ILE A 97 3.13 9.59 5.06
N CYS A 98 2.58 9.89 3.89
CA CYS A 98 2.27 8.89 2.88
C CYS A 98 2.75 9.37 1.52
N SER A 99 3.45 8.51 0.78
CA SER A 99 3.95 8.83 -0.55
C SER A 99 3.46 7.81 -1.56
N ASN A 100 3.06 8.27 -2.74
CA ASN A 100 2.78 7.39 -3.86
C ASN A 100 4.09 6.72 -4.31
N VAL A 101 4.06 5.41 -4.60
CA VAL A 101 5.26 4.65 -4.96
C VAL A 101 5.87 5.10 -6.30
N LEU A 102 7.18 4.89 -6.44
CA LEU A 102 7.84 4.86 -7.75
C LEU A 102 7.14 3.80 -8.64
N GLY A 103 6.89 4.13 -9.90
CA GLY A 103 6.11 3.30 -10.83
C GLY A 103 4.59 3.48 -10.72
N GLY A 104 4.10 4.20 -9.72
CA GLY A 104 2.69 4.58 -9.62
C GLY A 104 2.25 5.61 -10.65
N CYS A 105 0.95 5.93 -10.63
CA CYS A 105 0.32 6.86 -11.58
C CYS A 105 -0.39 8.04 -10.91
N LYS A 106 -0.05 8.33 -9.64
CA LYS A 106 -0.65 9.37 -8.82
C LYS A 106 0.41 10.36 -8.34
N GLY A 107 1.08 10.99 -9.32
CA GLY A 107 2.02 12.09 -9.12
C GLY A 107 3.50 11.69 -9.04
N SER A 108 3.82 10.55 -8.44
CA SER A 108 5.21 10.04 -8.46
C SER A 108 5.62 9.56 -9.85
N THR A 109 6.92 9.57 -10.12
CA THR A 109 7.51 9.11 -11.38
C THR A 109 7.10 7.66 -11.68
N GLY A 110 6.51 7.43 -12.84
CA GLY A 110 6.05 6.13 -13.31
C GLY A 110 5.97 6.09 -14.84
N PRO A 111 5.42 5.00 -15.42
CA PRO A 111 5.36 4.83 -16.87
C PRO A 111 4.55 5.90 -17.60
N SER A 112 3.58 6.54 -16.93
CA SER A 112 2.82 7.67 -17.50
C SER A 112 3.55 9.02 -17.39
N SER A 113 4.65 9.11 -16.63
CA SER A 113 5.45 10.34 -16.53
C SER A 113 6.22 10.60 -17.83
N ILE A 114 6.53 11.87 -18.08
CA ILE A 114 7.30 12.27 -19.26
C ILE A 114 8.76 11.84 -19.10
N ASN A 115 9.27 11.09 -20.08
CA ASN A 115 10.68 10.78 -20.24
C ASN A 115 11.42 12.04 -20.71
N PRO A 116 12.39 12.56 -19.95
CA PRO A 116 13.11 13.78 -20.28
C PRO A 116 13.95 13.65 -21.57
N LEU A 117 14.31 12.43 -21.98
CA LEU A 117 15.09 12.17 -23.20
C LEU A 117 14.23 12.22 -24.46
N SER A 118 12.98 11.75 -24.40
CA SER A 118 12.10 11.64 -25.58
C SER A 118 11.01 12.71 -25.64
N GLY A 119 10.70 13.38 -24.52
CA GLY A 119 9.59 14.32 -24.39
C GLY A 119 8.21 13.67 -24.44
N LYS A 120 8.13 12.34 -24.35
CA LYS A 120 6.89 11.54 -24.36
C LYS A 120 6.77 10.74 -23.05
N PRO A 121 5.57 10.26 -22.68
CA PRO A 121 5.45 9.30 -21.58
C PRO A 121 6.40 8.12 -21.72
N TYR A 122 6.93 7.59 -20.61
CA TYR A 122 7.87 6.46 -20.65
C TYR A 122 7.25 5.20 -21.30
N GLY A 123 6.00 4.86 -20.96
CA GLY A 123 5.41 3.57 -21.31
C GLY A 123 6.31 2.41 -20.89
N LEU A 124 6.59 1.48 -21.80
CA LEU A 124 7.48 0.36 -21.53
C LEU A 124 8.98 0.70 -21.56
N GLN A 125 9.34 1.95 -21.89
CA GLN A 125 10.71 2.44 -21.68
C GLN A 125 10.98 2.77 -20.21
N PHE A 126 9.95 2.72 -19.35
CA PHE A 126 10.15 2.83 -17.92
C PHE A 126 10.95 1.61 -17.43
N PRO A 127 11.98 1.78 -16.58
CA PRO A 127 12.74 0.65 -16.11
C PRO A 127 11.88 -0.27 -15.23
N VAL A 128 12.17 -1.57 -15.27
CA VAL A 128 11.53 -2.50 -14.34
C VAL A 128 12.03 -2.21 -12.93
N ILE A 129 11.10 -2.01 -12.00
CA ILE A 129 11.38 -1.65 -10.61
C ILE A 129 11.02 -2.79 -9.65
N THR A 130 11.61 -2.78 -8.47
CA THR A 130 11.26 -3.68 -7.36
C THR A 130 10.67 -2.92 -6.16
N ILE A 131 10.13 -3.64 -5.18
CA ILE A 131 9.70 -3.03 -3.90
C ILE A 131 10.88 -2.33 -3.20
N LYS A 132 12.11 -2.84 -3.36
CA LYS A 132 13.30 -2.20 -2.81
C LYS A 132 13.59 -0.86 -3.46
N ASP A 133 13.39 -0.73 -4.77
CA ASP A 133 13.53 0.56 -5.46
C ASP A 133 12.49 1.58 -4.98
N MET A 134 11.25 1.14 -4.75
CA MET A 134 10.21 1.99 -4.14
C MET A 134 10.64 2.49 -2.76
N VAL A 135 11.17 1.61 -1.92
CA VAL A 135 11.67 1.94 -0.58
C VAL A 135 12.91 2.85 -0.64
N ASN A 136 13.83 2.62 -1.58
CA ASN A 136 15.00 3.48 -1.79
C ASN A 136 14.56 4.90 -2.16
N ALA A 137 13.59 5.06 -3.06
CA ALA A 137 13.04 6.37 -3.39
C ALA A 137 12.41 7.04 -2.16
N GLN A 138 11.60 6.32 -1.38
CA GLN A 138 10.99 6.84 -0.15
C GLN A 138 12.05 7.26 0.87
N ARG A 139 13.17 6.53 0.98
CA ARG A 139 14.31 6.88 1.83
C ARG A 139 14.90 8.24 1.48
N HIS A 140 14.93 8.64 0.21
CA HIS A 140 15.32 10.00 -0.18
C HIS A 140 14.35 11.07 0.33
N LEU A 141 13.03 10.81 0.23
CA LEU A 141 12.02 11.70 0.77
C LEU A 141 12.14 11.86 2.31
N ILE A 142 12.36 10.76 3.04
CA ILE A 142 12.49 10.81 4.50
C ILE A 142 13.72 11.62 4.95
N ASP A 143 14.83 11.48 4.24
CA ASP A 143 16.03 12.28 4.49
C ASP A 143 15.84 13.77 4.13
N ASP A 144 15.09 14.08 3.08
CA ASP A 144 14.76 15.48 2.71
C ASP A 144 13.91 16.18 3.77
N LEU A 145 12.96 15.47 4.35
CA LEU A 145 12.20 15.93 5.53
C LEU A 145 13.09 16.03 6.79
N GLY A 146 14.34 15.56 6.69
CA GLY A 146 15.38 15.59 7.71
C GLY A 146 15.06 14.70 8.89
N ILE A 147 14.35 13.59 8.67
CA ILE A 147 13.99 12.61 9.69
C ILE A 147 15.05 11.51 9.66
N ASP A 148 15.84 11.41 10.72
CA ASP A 148 16.90 10.40 10.79
C ASP A 148 16.35 8.98 10.99
N LYS A 149 15.39 8.85 11.91
CA LYS A 149 14.75 7.58 12.29
C LYS A 149 13.24 7.73 12.42
N LEU A 150 12.49 6.95 11.64
CA LEU A 150 11.03 6.88 11.72
C LEU A 150 10.62 6.18 13.02
N LEU A 151 9.56 6.69 13.66
CA LEU A 151 8.90 6.03 14.79
C LEU A 151 8.32 4.68 14.34
N ALA A 152 7.65 4.66 13.18
CA ALA A 152 7.08 3.46 12.62
C ALA A 152 7.02 3.52 11.08
N VAL A 153 7.09 2.35 10.45
CA VAL A 153 6.61 2.12 9.09
C VAL A 153 5.40 1.19 9.16
N ALA A 154 4.32 1.51 8.45
CA ALA A 154 3.07 0.74 8.50
C ALA A 154 2.41 0.66 7.13
N GLY A 155 1.86 -0.50 6.79
CA GLY A 155 1.18 -0.68 5.51
C GLY A 155 0.46 -2.02 5.41
N GLY A 156 -0.64 -2.00 4.66
CA GLY A 156 -1.45 -3.18 4.32
C GLY A 156 -1.08 -3.75 2.96
N SER A 157 -1.19 -5.07 2.76
CA SER A 157 -0.99 -5.70 1.44
C SER A 157 0.42 -5.41 0.88
N MET A 158 0.54 -4.92 -0.35
CA MET A 158 1.80 -4.38 -0.90
C MET A 158 2.49 -3.36 0.02
N GLY A 159 1.73 -2.56 0.78
CA GLY A 159 2.27 -1.64 1.78
C GLY A 159 3.02 -2.35 2.90
N GLY A 160 2.57 -3.55 3.27
CA GLY A 160 3.24 -4.42 4.24
C GLY A 160 4.56 -4.98 3.70
N MET A 161 4.63 -5.33 2.41
CA MET A 161 5.89 -5.71 1.76
C MET A 161 6.91 -4.57 1.81
N GLN A 162 6.47 -3.35 1.50
CA GLN A 162 7.31 -2.16 1.64
C GLN A 162 7.78 -1.97 3.09
N ALA A 163 6.91 -2.18 4.09
CA ALA A 163 7.27 -2.06 5.51
C ALA A 163 8.35 -3.06 5.92
N LEU A 164 8.24 -4.30 5.44
CA LEU A 164 9.25 -5.34 5.63
C LEU A 164 10.57 -5.01 4.91
N GLN A 165 10.49 -4.48 3.70
CA GLN A 165 11.68 -4.06 2.95
C GLN A 165 12.39 -2.88 3.61
N TRP A 166 11.65 -1.93 4.20
CA TRP A 166 12.20 -0.80 4.95
C TRP A 166 13.10 -1.26 6.09
N VAL A 167 12.61 -2.16 6.94
CA VAL A 167 13.38 -2.63 8.10
C VAL A 167 14.53 -3.55 7.69
N ALA A 168 14.41 -4.28 6.58
CA ALA A 168 15.49 -5.10 6.05
C ALA A 168 16.61 -4.28 5.40
N SER A 169 16.27 -3.22 4.66
CA SER A 169 17.25 -2.34 4.00
C SER A 169 17.87 -1.32 4.95
N TYR A 170 17.09 -0.78 5.88
CA TYR A 170 17.46 0.34 6.73
C TYR A 170 17.07 0.11 8.21
N PRO A 171 17.59 -0.96 8.85
CA PRO A 171 17.19 -1.35 10.21
C PRO A 171 17.42 -0.22 11.23
N ASP A 172 18.46 0.58 11.07
CA ASP A 172 18.78 1.68 11.99
C ASP A 172 17.83 2.89 11.84
N LYS A 173 17.14 3.01 10.70
CA LYS A 173 16.24 4.14 10.38
C LYS A 173 14.77 3.89 10.74
N VAL A 174 14.44 2.73 11.30
CA VAL A 174 13.05 2.37 11.64
C VAL A 174 12.97 1.87 13.08
N ARG A 175 12.18 2.56 13.92
CA ARG A 175 12.03 2.17 15.34
C ARG A 175 10.98 1.08 15.54
N SER A 176 9.99 0.94 14.67
CA SER A 176 8.98 -0.13 14.76
C SER A 176 8.30 -0.40 13.42
N VAL A 177 7.70 -1.58 13.26
CA VAL A 177 7.13 -2.05 11.99
C VAL A 177 5.72 -2.59 12.21
N ILE A 178 4.77 -2.18 11.36
CA ILE A 178 3.37 -2.63 11.42
C ILE A 178 2.95 -3.19 10.06
N PRO A 179 3.36 -4.43 9.72
CA PRO A 179 2.88 -5.10 8.52
C PRO A 179 1.45 -5.64 8.75
N VAL A 180 0.55 -5.32 7.83
CA VAL A 180 -0.87 -5.71 7.91
C VAL A 180 -1.25 -6.51 6.67
N ALA A 181 -1.91 -7.66 6.83
CA ALA A 181 -2.47 -8.46 5.73
C ALA A 181 -1.47 -8.62 4.55
N THR A 182 -0.26 -9.09 4.86
CA THR A 182 0.86 -9.11 3.91
C THR A 182 1.65 -10.41 4.03
N THR A 183 2.64 -10.56 3.17
CA THR A 183 3.58 -11.67 3.10
C THR A 183 5.01 -11.19 2.91
N ALA A 184 5.98 -12.08 3.12
CA ALA A 184 7.39 -11.86 2.81
C ALA A 184 7.73 -12.20 1.35
N ASN A 185 6.89 -12.97 0.67
CA ASN A 185 6.93 -13.26 -0.76
C ASN A 185 5.57 -13.76 -1.27
N HIS A 186 5.28 -13.58 -2.55
CA HIS A 186 4.05 -14.09 -3.15
C HIS A 186 4.06 -15.62 -3.34
N SER A 187 2.93 -16.25 -3.04
CA SER A 187 2.61 -17.63 -3.41
C SER A 187 2.28 -17.75 -4.90
N SER A 188 2.31 -18.98 -5.42
CA SER A 188 1.94 -19.24 -6.82
C SER A 188 0.53 -18.77 -7.17
N GLN A 189 -0.42 -18.83 -6.23
CA GLN A 189 -1.79 -18.37 -6.46
C GLN A 189 -1.86 -16.84 -6.58
N GLN A 190 -1.15 -16.11 -5.71
CA GLN A 190 -1.06 -14.65 -5.78
C GLN A 190 -0.42 -14.19 -7.10
N ILE A 191 0.66 -14.85 -7.54
CA ILE A 191 1.32 -14.58 -8.83
C ILE A 191 0.35 -14.86 -10.00
N ALA A 192 -0.40 -15.96 -9.95
CA ALA A 192 -1.34 -16.32 -11.01
C ALA A 192 -2.44 -15.27 -11.20
N PHE A 193 -3.01 -14.71 -10.11
CA PHE A 193 -4.01 -13.64 -10.22
C PHE A 193 -3.44 -12.37 -10.84
N ASN A 194 -2.24 -11.97 -10.41
CA ASN A 194 -1.55 -10.82 -11.00
C ASN A 194 -1.26 -11.04 -12.49
N GLU A 195 -0.83 -12.25 -12.88
CA GLU A 195 -0.57 -12.60 -14.27
C GLU A 195 -1.83 -12.52 -15.14
N VAL A 196 -2.97 -13.02 -14.68
CA VAL A 196 -4.24 -12.90 -15.40
C VAL A 196 -4.59 -11.42 -15.63
N GLY A 197 -4.40 -10.55 -14.63
CA GLY A 197 -4.61 -9.11 -14.77
C GLY A 197 -3.68 -8.47 -15.81
N ARG A 198 -2.39 -8.83 -15.78
CA ARG A 198 -1.42 -8.35 -16.78
C ARG A 198 -1.76 -8.81 -18.20
N GLN A 199 -2.10 -10.08 -18.38
CA GLN A 199 -2.48 -10.64 -19.68
C GLN A 199 -3.77 -9.99 -20.21
N ALA A 200 -4.75 -9.70 -19.34
CA ALA A 200 -5.96 -9.00 -19.75
C ALA A 200 -5.66 -7.61 -20.34
N ILE A 201 -4.72 -6.87 -19.74
CA ILE A 201 -4.27 -5.56 -20.24
C ILE A 201 -3.49 -5.72 -21.55
N MET A 202 -2.50 -6.61 -21.60
CA MET A 202 -1.63 -6.77 -22.77
C MET A 202 -2.35 -7.36 -23.99
N ALA A 203 -3.43 -8.11 -23.78
CA ALA A 203 -4.28 -8.64 -24.85
C ALA A 203 -5.32 -7.62 -25.37
N ASP A 204 -5.50 -6.48 -24.70
CA ASP A 204 -6.40 -5.42 -25.16
C ASP A 204 -5.82 -4.80 -26.45
N PRO A 205 -6.57 -4.75 -27.58
CA PRO A 205 -6.08 -4.19 -28.83
C PRO A 205 -5.61 -2.72 -28.72
N ASN A 206 -6.11 -1.99 -27.74
CA ASN A 206 -5.74 -0.60 -27.50
C ASN A 206 -4.44 -0.45 -26.67
N TRP A 207 -3.86 -1.55 -26.16
CA TRP A 207 -2.64 -1.47 -25.36
C TRP A 207 -1.44 -1.01 -26.18
N ASN A 208 -1.41 -1.31 -27.50
CA ASN A 208 -0.40 -0.83 -28.43
C ASN A 208 1.05 -1.02 -27.90
N GLU A 209 1.37 -2.21 -27.41
CA GLU A 209 2.69 -2.54 -26.82
C GLU A 209 3.13 -1.55 -25.71
N GLY A 210 2.14 -0.99 -24.99
CA GLY A 210 2.31 -0.02 -23.92
C GLY A 210 2.50 1.43 -24.38
N ASP A 211 2.47 1.73 -25.68
CA ASP A 211 2.51 3.10 -26.25
C ASP A 211 1.09 3.60 -26.61
N TYR A 212 0.16 3.54 -25.66
CA TYR A 212 -1.23 3.99 -25.84
C TYR A 212 -1.45 5.46 -25.45
N TYR A 213 -0.44 6.16 -24.94
CA TYR A 213 -0.62 7.53 -24.45
C TYR A 213 -1.00 8.49 -25.58
N GLY A 214 -2.05 9.30 -25.35
CA GLY A 214 -2.65 10.15 -26.37
C GLY A 214 -3.58 9.43 -27.36
N ARG A 215 -3.87 8.14 -27.11
CA ARG A 215 -4.79 7.31 -27.89
C ARG A 215 -5.89 6.74 -26.99
N GLU A 216 -6.68 5.81 -27.52
CA GLU A 216 -7.65 5.05 -26.73
C GLU A 216 -6.92 4.15 -25.72
N LEU A 217 -7.39 4.15 -24.47
CA LEU A 217 -6.79 3.34 -23.40
C LEU A 217 -7.18 1.85 -23.56
N PRO A 218 -6.35 0.89 -23.11
CA PRO A 218 -6.73 -0.51 -22.93
C PRO A 218 -7.68 -0.69 -21.73
N ALA A 219 -8.82 0.00 -21.82
CA ALA A 219 -9.79 0.14 -20.76
C ALA A 219 -10.47 -1.20 -20.42
N LYS A 220 -10.74 -2.04 -21.42
CA LYS A 220 -11.40 -3.34 -21.20
C LYS A 220 -10.47 -4.28 -20.45
N GLY A 221 -9.21 -4.36 -20.87
CA GLY A 221 -8.17 -5.14 -20.20
C GLY A 221 -7.97 -4.71 -18.75
N LEU A 222 -7.85 -3.40 -18.49
CA LEU A 222 -7.70 -2.86 -17.14
C LEU A 222 -8.95 -3.09 -16.27
N SER A 223 -10.15 -2.99 -16.86
CA SER A 223 -11.42 -3.28 -16.19
C SER A 223 -11.46 -4.74 -15.71
N VAL A 224 -11.12 -5.69 -16.58
CA VAL A 224 -11.06 -7.12 -16.24
C VAL A 224 -10.02 -7.39 -15.16
N ALA A 225 -8.82 -6.80 -15.26
CA ALA A 225 -7.79 -6.90 -14.23
C ALA A 225 -8.31 -6.41 -12.87
N ARG A 226 -9.08 -5.31 -12.84
CA ARG A 226 -9.71 -4.81 -11.61
C ARG A 226 -10.79 -5.73 -11.10
N MET A 227 -11.62 -6.32 -11.96
CA MET A 227 -12.65 -7.27 -11.58
C MET A 227 -12.04 -8.48 -10.87
N VAL A 228 -10.97 -9.06 -11.43
CA VAL A 228 -10.22 -10.16 -10.81
C VAL A 228 -9.73 -9.76 -9.42
N GLY A 229 -9.08 -8.60 -9.29
CA GLY A 229 -8.65 -8.07 -8.00
C GLY A 229 -9.81 -7.94 -7.01
N HIS A 230 -10.94 -7.37 -7.42
CA HIS A 230 -12.12 -7.22 -6.56
C HIS A 230 -12.70 -8.54 -6.06
N ILE A 231 -12.69 -9.58 -6.91
CA ILE A 231 -13.10 -10.92 -6.50
C ILE A 231 -12.15 -11.43 -5.41
N THR A 232 -10.83 -11.24 -5.60
CA THR A 232 -9.82 -11.70 -4.63
C THR A 232 -9.81 -10.96 -3.31
N TYR A 233 -10.31 -9.72 -3.27
CA TYR A 233 -10.26 -8.90 -2.05
C TYR A 233 -11.41 -9.16 -1.08
N MET A 234 -12.50 -9.75 -1.56
CA MET A 234 -13.68 -10.06 -0.75
C MET A 234 -13.68 -11.53 -0.34
N SER A 235 -14.19 -11.86 0.85
CA SER A 235 -14.44 -13.26 1.20
C SER A 235 -15.69 -13.80 0.48
N ASP A 236 -15.77 -15.12 0.36
CA ASP A 236 -16.97 -15.80 -0.17
C ASP A 236 -18.23 -15.46 0.65
N VAL A 237 -18.09 -15.40 1.98
CA VAL A 237 -19.17 -15.02 2.90
C VAL A 237 -19.66 -13.60 2.60
N SER A 238 -18.76 -12.63 2.49
CA SER A 238 -19.13 -11.24 2.18
C SER A 238 -19.78 -11.09 0.80
N MET A 239 -19.27 -11.82 -0.20
CA MET A 239 -19.85 -11.83 -1.54
C MET A 239 -21.27 -12.43 -1.53
N GLY A 240 -21.46 -13.53 -0.81
CA GLY A 240 -22.74 -14.21 -0.63
C GLY A 240 -23.77 -13.36 0.10
N GLU A 241 -23.39 -12.71 1.19
CA GLU A 241 -24.26 -11.80 1.96
C GLU A 241 -24.68 -10.58 1.15
N LYS A 242 -23.76 -10.00 0.40
CA LYS A 242 -24.01 -8.78 -0.39
C LYS A 242 -24.92 -9.05 -1.59
N PHE A 243 -24.59 -10.07 -2.39
CA PHE A 243 -25.23 -10.29 -3.69
C PHE A 243 -26.11 -11.54 -3.75
N GLY A 244 -25.73 -12.62 -3.06
CA GLY A 244 -26.38 -13.92 -3.21
C GLY A 244 -26.53 -14.32 -4.68
N ARG A 245 -27.76 -14.70 -5.08
CA ARG A 245 -28.13 -14.98 -6.48
C ARG A 245 -29.14 -13.96 -7.02
N LYS A 246 -29.09 -12.71 -6.56
CA LYS A 246 -30.05 -11.66 -6.95
C LYS A 246 -29.89 -11.29 -8.43
N PHE A 247 -31.02 -11.21 -9.14
CA PHE A 247 -31.10 -10.80 -10.53
C PHE A 247 -31.35 -9.29 -10.65
N LYS A 248 -30.79 -8.66 -11.68
CA LYS A 248 -31.18 -7.32 -12.12
C LYS A 248 -32.57 -7.39 -12.77
N ASN A 249 -33.45 -6.45 -12.41
CA ASN A 249 -34.81 -6.39 -12.94
C ASN A 249 -34.81 -5.80 -14.37
N THR A 250 -34.34 -6.57 -15.35
CA THR A 250 -34.19 -6.13 -16.75
C THR A 250 -35.24 -6.79 -17.65
N LYS A 251 -36.14 -5.97 -18.22
CA LYS A 251 -37.23 -6.40 -19.13
C LYS A 251 -36.76 -6.84 -20.52
N GLN A 252 -35.46 -6.78 -20.83
CA GLN A 252 -34.88 -7.24 -22.09
C GLN A 252 -33.59 -8.01 -21.82
N LEU A 253 -33.67 -9.33 -21.97
CA LEU A 253 -32.52 -10.23 -21.92
C LEU A 253 -31.80 -10.19 -23.27
N LEU A 254 -30.75 -9.38 -23.40
CA LEU A 254 -29.77 -9.54 -24.46
C LEU A 254 -28.79 -10.66 -24.06
N LYS A 255 -28.36 -11.49 -25.01
CA LYS A 255 -27.73 -12.81 -24.77
C LYS A 255 -26.45 -12.82 -23.91
N PHE A 256 -25.85 -11.68 -23.57
CA PHE A 256 -24.64 -11.55 -22.71
C PHE A 256 -24.62 -10.26 -21.85
N SER A 257 -25.77 -9.68 -21.53
CA SER A 257 -25.84 -8.56 -20.58
C SER A 257 -25.76 -9.06 -19.13
N PRO A 258 -25.28 -8.26 -18.15
CA PRO A 258 -25.24 -8.68 -16.75
C PRO A 258 -26.66 -8.94 -16.23
N GLU A 259 -26.94 -10.18 -15.88
CA GLU A 259 -28.24 -10.63 -15.35
C GLU A 259 -28.23 -10.69 -13.82
N PHE A 260 -27.07 -10.92 -13.22
CA PHE A 260 -26.88 -10.92 -11.78
C PHE A 260 -26.37 -9.58 -11.26
N GLU A 261 -26.78 -9.21 -10.04
CA GLU A 261 -26.31 -7.96 -9.40
C GLU A 261 -24.77 -7.92 -9.26
N VAL A 262 -24.15 -9.06 -8.96
CA VAL A 262 -22.68 -9.17 -8.81
C VAL A 262 -21.94 -8.85 -10.11
N GLU A 263 -22.46 -9.27 -11.27
CA GLU A 263 -21.84 -8.99 -12.57
C GLU A 263 -21.84 -7.49 -12.84
N GLY A 264 -22.99 -6.84 -12.61
CA GLY A 264 -23.12 -5.40 -12.75
C GLY A 264 -22.26 -4.61 -11.78
N TYR A 265 -22.12 -5.09 -10.54
CA TYR A 265 -21.24 -4.48 -9.55
C TYR A 265 -19.77 -4.55 -9.98
N LEU A 266 -19.30 -5.71 -10.43
CA LEU A 266 -17.92 -5.89 -10.89
C LEU A 266 -17.62 -5.00 -12.10
N GLN A 267 -18.52 -4.92 -13.09
CA GLN A 267 -18.38 -4.01 -14.23
C GLN A 267 -18.27 -2.56 -13.79
N TYR A 268 -19.17 -2.10 -12.90
CA TYR A 268 -19.13 -0.74 -12.37
C TYR A 268 -17.82 -0.42 -11.62
N ARG A 269 -17.29 -1.37 -10.85
CA ARG A 269 -16.01 -1.20 -10.13
C ARG A 269 -14.82 -1.17 -11.08
N GLY A 270 -14.86 -1.96 -12.16
CA GLY A 270 -13.89 -1.90 -13.25
C GLY A 270 -13.90 -0.53 -13.94
N ASP A 271 -15.07 -0.07 -14.38
CA ASP A 271 -15.24 1.20 -15.11
C ASP A 271 -14.75 2.43 -14.31
N ASN A 272 -15.00 2.45 -13.01
CA ASN A 272 -14.51 3.52 -12.15
C ASN A 272 -13.01 3.47 -11.91
N PHE A 273 -12.39 2.29 -11.95
CA PHE A 273 -10.95 2.15 -11.76
C PHE A 273 -10.16 2.69 -12.95
N ILE A 274 -10.66 2.47 -14.17
CA ILE A 274 -10.04 2.97 -15.42
C ILE A 274 -9.86 4.49 -15.39
N LYS A 275 -10.79 5.22 -14.77
CA LYS A 275 -10.75 6.68 -14.69
C LYS A 275 -9.57 7.22 -13.87
N ARG A 276 -8.97 6.39 -13.01
CA ARG A 276 -7.99 6.84 -12.00
C ARG A 276 -6.67 6.11 -12.02
N PHE A 277 -6.50 5.07 -12.84
CA PHE A 277 -5.32 4.21 -12.82
C PHE A 277 -4.75 3.99 -14.22
N ASP A 278 -3.42 4.00 -14.32
CA ASP A 278 -2.71 3.78 -15.57
C ASP A 278 -2.46 2.27 -15.81
N PRO A 279 -2.80 1.72 -17.00
CA PRO A 279 -2.56 0.32 -17.32
C PRO A 279 -1.10 -0.12 -17.19
N ASN A 280 -0.13 0.65 -17.67
CA ASN A 280 1.29 0.31 -17.54
C ASN A 280 1.72 0.34 -16.07
N SER A 281 1.32 1.34 -15.28
CA SER A 281 1.60 1.33 -13.83
C SER A 281 1.08 0.06 -13.14
N TYR A 282 -0.08 -0.46 -13.55
CA TYR A 282 -0.57 -1.75 -13.03
C TYR A 282 0.40 -2.90 -13.37
N LEU A 283 0.92 -2.95 -14.60
CA LEU A 283 1.90 -3.95 -15.01
C LEU A 283 3.18 -3.86 -14.15
N TYR A 284 3.77 -2.67 -14.03
CA TYR A 284 5.01 -2.46 -13.27
C TYR A 284 4.84 -2.76 -11.79
N ILE A 285 3.77 -2.26 -11.15
CA ILE A 285 3.57 -2.47 -9.71
C ILE A 285 3.27 -3.95 -9.43
N THR A 286 2.39 -4.61 -10.18
CA THR A 286 2.12 -6.04 -9.94
C THR A 286 3.34 -6.92 -10.20
N LYS A 287 4.21 -6.53 -11.15
CA LYS A 287 5.48 -7.23 -11.38
C LYS A 287 6.45 -7.03 -10.23
N ALA A 288 6.56 -5.81 -9.69
CA ALA A 288 7.37 -5.53 -8.50
C ALA A 288 6.90 -6.33 -7.27
N ILE A 289 5.59 -6.46 -7.08
CA ILE A 289 4.99 -7.31 -6.04
C ILE A 289 5.38 -8.77 -6.25
N ASP A 290 5.24 -9.31 -7.47
CA ASP A 290 5.55 -10.72 -7.74
C ASP A 290 7.05 -11.04 -7.64
N TYR A 291 7.92 -10.07 -7.93
CA TYR A 291 9.37 -10.19 -7.75
C TYR A 291 9.83 -10.04 -6.30
N PHE A 292 8.98 -9.52 -5.42
CA PHE A 292 9.34 -9.34 -4.03
C PHE A 292 9.53 -10.70 -3.34
N ASP A 293 10.77 -10.97 -2.97
CA ASP A 293 11.16 -12.03 -2.04
C ASP A 293 12.11 -11.41 -1.01
N LEU A 294 11.58 -11.13 0.18
CA LEU A 294 12.35 -10.53 1.27
C LEU A 294 13.55 -11.41 1.67
N ALA A 295 13.39 -12.73 1.55
CA ALA A 295 14.42 -13.69 1.93
C ALA A 295 15.49 -13.82 0.84
N ASN A 296 15.11 -13.66 -0.44
CA ASN A 296 15.98 -13.71 -1.61
C ASN A 296 16.99 -14.88 -1.56
N GLY A 297 16.46 -16.09 -1.40
CA GLY A 297 17.26 -17.32 -1.28
C GLY A 297 17.86 -17.60 0.10
N LYS A 298 17.70 -16.70 1.08
CA LYS A 298 18.05 -16.93 2.49
C LYS A 298 16.82 -17.37 3.29
N GLY A 299 16.98 -17.58 4.59
CA GLY A 299 15.84 -17.71 5.51
C GLY A 299 15.44 -16.35 6.10
N LEU A 300 14.14 -16.12 6.35
CA LEU A 300 13.66 -14.86 6.96
C LEU A 300 14.33 -14.55 8.31
N ARG A 301 14.65 -15.57 9.10
CA ARG A 301 15.42 -15.42 10.35
C ARG A 301 16.77 -14.74 10.11
N GLU A 302 17.44 -15.07 9.01
CA GLU A 302 18.74 -14.51 8.66
C GLU A 302 18.63 -13.06 8.20
N VAL A 303 17.57 -12.71 7.47
CA VAL A 303 17.25 -11.32 7.11
C VAL A 303 17.01 -10.47 8.36
N PHE A 304 16.29 -11.03 9.34
CA PHE A 304 15.93 -10.34 10.57
C PHE A 304 17.03 -10.31 11.64
N ARG A 305 18.16 -10.99 11.42
CA ARG A 305 19.25 -11.02 12.39
C ARG A 305 19.86 -9.62 12.58
N GLY A 306 19.89 -9.15 13.83
CA GLY A 306 20.44 -7.84 14.18
C GLY A 306 19.43 -6.68 14.07
N ILE A 307 18.21 -6.94 13.61
CA ILE A 307 17.12 -5.97 13.67
C ILE A 307 16.61 -5.91 15.12
N GLU A 308 16.42 -4.71 15.65
CA GLU A 308 15.91 -4.48 17.02
C GLU A 308 14.48 -3.91 17.04
N SER A 309 13.98 -3.49 15.89
CA SER A 309 12.67 -2.84 15.76
C SER A 309 11.55 -3.84 16.11
N PRO A 310 10.69 -3.57 17.11
CA PRO A 310 9.54 -4.42 17.40
C PRO A 310 8.51 -4.42 16.26
N PHE A 311 7.77 -5.52 16.15
CA PHE A 311 6.75 -5.74 15.13
C PHE A 311 5.35 -5.87 15.74
N LEU A 312 4.37 -5.24 15.09
CA LEU A 312 2.95 -5.55 15.25
C LEU A 312 2.43 -6.13 13.92
N VAL A 313 2.34 -7.46 13.86
CA VAL A 313 1.84 -8.18 12.67
C VAL A 313 0.34 -8.41 12.82
N ILE A 314 -0.44 -7.87 11.88
CA ILE A 314 -1.91 -7.99 11.90
C ILE A 314 -2.38 -8.79 10.68
N ALA A 315 -3.14 -9.84 10.93
CA ALA A 315 -3.78 -10.68 9.91
C ALA A 315 -5.30 -10.68 10.07
N PHE A 316 -6.02 -11.16 9.05
CA PHE A 316 -7.47 -11.29 9.08
C PHE A 316 -7.88 -12.71 8.72
N LYS A 317 -8.80 -13.28 9.50
CA LYS A 317 -9.17 -14.69 9.39
C LYS A 317 -9.80 -15.08 8.04
N SER A 318 -10.56 -14.17 7.42
CA SER A 318 -11.19 -14.39 6.11
C SER A 318 -10.33 -13.96 4.93
N ASP A 319 -9.14 -13.40 5.17
CA ASP A 319 -8.22 -13.05 4.09
C ASP A 319 -7.68 -14.35 3.49
N TRP A 320 -8.02 -14.57 2.22
CA TRP A 320 -7.57 -15.72 1.46
C TRP A 320 -6.58 -15.32 0.36
N LEU A 321 -6.41 -14.02 0.11
CA LEU A 321 -5.39 -13.52 -0.79
C LEU A 321 -4.04 -13.44 -0.08
N TYR A 322 -4.02 -12.91 1.15
CA TYR A 322 -2.87 -12.91 2.07
C TYR A 322 -3.23 -13.68 3.35
N PRO A 323 -3.34 -15.02 3.25
CA PRO A 323 -3.80 -15.85 4.34
C PRO A 323 -2.93 -15.74 5.59
N ALA A 324 -3.56 -15.90 6.75
CA ALA A 324 -2.96 -15.70 8.06
C ALA A 324 -1.62 -16.43 8.26
N TYR A 325 -1.41 -17.60 7.63
CA TYR A 325 -0.14 -18.32 7.72
C TYR A 325 1.06 -17.50 7.21
N GLN A 326 0.88 -16.62 6.21
CA GLN A 326 1.96 -15.75 5.71
C GLN A 326 2.39 -14.72 6.77
N SER A 327 1.41 -14.17 7.49
CA SER A 327 1.68 -13.28 8.64
C SER A 327 2.30 -14.03 9.82
N GLN A 328 1.87 -15.28 10.07
CA GLN A 328 2.45 -16.14 11.10
C GLN A 328 3.92 -16.48 10.79
N GLU A 329 4.28 -16.68 9.52
CA GLU A 329 5.67 -16.90 9.09
C GLU A 329 6.57 -15.70 9.42
N ILE A 330 6.10 -14.48 9.16
CA ILE A 330 6.80 -13.24 9.54
C ILE A 330 7.00 -13.19 11.06
N ALA A 331 5.91 -13.36 11.84
CA ALA A 331 5.98 -13.31 13.30
C ALA A 331 6.89 -14.41 13.90
N LYS A 332 6.87 -15.61 13.31
CA LYS A 332 7.75 -16.72 13.68
C LYS A 332 9.21 -16.38 13.40
N ALA A 333 9.51 -15.79 12.23
CA ALA A 333 10.86 -15.37 11.88
C ALA A 333 11.38 -14.30 12.84
N CYS A 334 10.56 -13.31 13.21
CA CYS A 334 10.92 -12.31 14.23
C CYS A 334 11.29 -12.97 15.56
N LYS A 335 10.45 -13.88 16.08
CA LYS A 335 10.73 -14.63 17.31
C LYS A 335 12.04 -15.42 17.23
N LEU A 336 12.31 -16.10 16.12
CA LEU A 336 13.54 -16.87 15.92
C LEU A 336 14.79 -16.00 15.78
N ALA A 337 14.63 -14.72 15.41
CA ALA A 337 15.69 -13.72 15.35
C ALA A 337 15.88 -12.96 16.67
N GLY A 338 15.03 -13.20 17.69
CA GLY A 338 15.08 -12.50 18.98
C GLY A 338 14.38 -11.14 18.98
N ILE A 339 13.57 -10.85 17.96
CA ILE A 339 12.81 -9.61 17.83
C ILE A 339 11.50 -9.72 18.61
N GLU A 340 11.14 -8.65 19.32
CA GLU A 340 9.82 -8.52 19.92
C GLU A 340 8.75 -8.43 18.82
N ALA A 341 7.85 -9.41 18.75
CA ALA A 341 6.77 -9.44 17.78
C ALA A 341 5.43 -9.80 18.43
N ILE A 342 4.44 -8.95 18.19
CA ILE A 342 3.04 -9.18 18.52
C ILE A 342 2.35 -9.64 17.23
N TYR A 343 1.69 -10.80 17.28
CA TYR A 343 0.83 -11.30 16.20
C TYR A 343 -0.62 -11.23 16.65
N CYS A 344 -1.46 -10.59 15.85
CA CYS A 344 -2.90 -10.51 16.07
C CYS A 344 -3.65 -10.95 14.82
N GLU A 345 -4.56 -11.90 14.97
CA GLU A 345 -5.45 -12.34 13.90
C GLU A 345 -6.87 -11.84 14.23
N LEU A 346 -7.37 -10.92 13.41
CA LEU A 346 -8.67 -10.30 13.62
C LEU A 346 -9.78 -11.12 12.95
N ASN A 347 -10.92 -11.22 13.63
CA ASN A 347 -12.11 -11.85 13.07
C ASN A 347 -12.82 -10.83 12.17
N SER A 348 -12.72 -11.03 10.87
CA SER A 348 -13.40 -10.22 9.86
C SER A 348 -14.03 -11.13 8.82
N ASN A 349 -15.14 -10.70 8.21
CA ASN A 349 -15.71 -11.35 7.03
C ASN A 349 -15.36 -10.62 5.73
N TYR A 350 -14.64 -9.50 5.75
CA TYR A 350 -14.41 -8.68 4.55
C TYR A 350 -13.29 -9.17 3.63
N GLY A 351 -12.62 -10.28 3.96
CA GLY A 351 -11.50 -10.78 3.18
C GLY A 351 -10.27 -9.89 3.33
N HIS A 352 -9.57 -9.68 2.22
CA HIS A 352 -8.35 -8.87 2.18
C HIS A 352 -8.61 -7.38 2.48
N ASP A 353 -9.75 -6.83 2.02
CA ASP A 353 -10.08 -5.41 2.22
C ASP A 353 -10.46 -5.09 3.69
N ALA A 354 -10.45 -6.07 4.59
CA ALA A 354 -10.80 -5.89 6.00
C ALA A 354 -9.99 -4.77 6.69
N PHE A 355 -8.70 -4.61 6.37
CA PHE A 355 -7.86 -3.56 6.97
C PHE A 355 -8.25 -2.14 6.58
N LEU A 356 -9.07 -1.97 5.54
CA LEU A 356 -9.60 -0.67 5.10
C LEU A 356 -10.99 -0.39 5.70
N ILE A 357 -11.73 -1.45 6.07
CA ILE A 357 -13.15 -1.37 6.42
C ILE A 357 -13.38 -1.53 7.92
N GLU A 358 -12.81 -2.57 8.53
CA GLU A 358 -13.03 -2.92 9.95
C GLU A 358 -11.85 -2.45 10.82
N VAL A 359 -11.91 -1.18 11.20
CA VAL A 359 -10.77 -0.49 11.79
C VAL A 359 -10.77 -0.41 13.31
N GLU A 360 -11.82 -0.82 14.00
CA GLU A 360 -11.93 -0.60 15.46
C GLU A 360 -10.88 -1.40 16.26
N GLU A 361 -10.88 -2.74 16.11
CA GLU A 361 -9.91 -3.60 16.79
C GLU A 361 -8.49 -3.29 16.33
N GLN A 362 -8.31 -3.07 15.02
CA GLN A 362 -7.02 -2.67 14.45
C GLN A 362 -6.51 -1.36 15.04
N SER A 363 -7.38 -0.35 15.16
CA SER A 363 -7.06 0.94 15.76
C SER A 363 -6.62 0.80 17.21
N HIS A 364 -7.28 -0.07 17.97
CA HIS A 364 -6.93 -0.33 19.36
C HIS A 364 -5.51 -0.90 19.47
N LEU A 365 -5.19 -1.92 18.67
CA LEU A 365 -3.87 -2.57 18.67
C LEU A 365 -2.76 -1.58 18.27
N ILE A 366 -2.96 -0.83 17.19
CA ILE A 366 -1.98 0.13 16.68
C ILE A 366 -1.74 1.25 17.70
N LYS A 367 -2.80 1.81 18.32
CA LYS A 367 -2.65 2.83 19.38
C LYS A 367 -1.82 2.32 20.54
N TYR A 368 -2.12 1.10 21.02
CA TYR A 368 -1.40 0.53 22.15
C TYR A 368 0.08 0.30 21.80
N PHE A 369 0.35 -0.28 20.62
CA PHE A 369 1.69 -0.52 20.13
C PHE A 369 2.51 0.76 19.97
N LEU A 370 1.97 1.76 19.27
CA LEU A 370 2.68 3.05 19.09
C LEU A 370 2.92 3.77 20.42
N ARG A 371 1.97 3.71 21.37
CA ARG A 371 2.17 4.25 22.73
C ARG A 371 3.31 3.54 23.46
N LYS A 372 3.40 2.21 23.34
CA LYS A 372 4.48 1.41 23.94
C LYS A 372 5.84 1.80 23.33
N VAL A 373 5.93 1.86 22.00
CA VAL A 373 7.18 2.23 21.29
C VAL A 373 7.62 3.65 21.65
N THR A 374 6.68 4.59 21.77
CA THR A 374 6.98 5.99 22.08
C THR A 374 7.43 6.20 23.53
N LYS A 375 6.77 5.53 24.51
CA LYS A 375 7.01 5.79 25.94
C LYS A 375 7.95 4.78 26.62
N GLY A 376 8.30 3.68 25.94
CA GLY A 376 8.97 2.53 26.54
C GLY A 376 8.07 1.78 27.54
N TYR A 377 8.58 0.71 28.15
CA TYR A 377 7.95 0.12 29.33
C TYR A 377 8.02 1.13 30.48
N ARG A 378 6.90 1.79 30.79
CA ARG A 378 6.69 2.28 32.15
C ARG A 378 6.31 1.06 32.97
N VAL A 379 7.28 0.42 33.60
CA VAL A 379 6.98 -0.36 34.80
C VAL A 379 6.34 0.67 35.73
N ALA A 380 5.06 0.52 36.03
CA ALA A 380 4.47 1.31 37.10
C ALA A 380 5.34 1.06 38.31
N ASP A 381 5.97 2.11 38.85
CA ASP A 381 6.71 2.02 40.09
C ASP A 381 5.79 1.38 41.12
N ALA A 382 6.06 0.11 41.43
CA ALA A 382 5.49 -0.56 42.58
C ALA A 382 6.19 0.01 43.82
N SER A 383 5.93 1.28 44.11
CA SER A 383 6.35 1.93 45.34
C SER A 383 5.34 3.02 45.72
N ASN A 384 4.62 2.73 46.81
CA ASN A 384 3.75 3.58 47.62
C ASN A 384 2.37 3.88 46.99
N SER A 385 1.25 3.36 47.50
CA SER A 385 0.83 3.20 48.91
C SER A 385 -0.15 2.05 49.11
#